data_AF-A0A6B2CH29-F1
#
_entry.id   AF-A0A6B2CH29-F1
#
_cell.length_a   1.000
_cell.length_b   1.000
_cell.length_c   1.000
_cell.angle_alpha   90.00
_cell.angle_beta   90.00
_cell.angle_gamma   90.00
#
_symmetry.space_group_name_H-M   'P 1'
#
loop_
_entity.id
_entity.type
_entity.pdbx_description
1 polymer ?
#
loop_
_entity_poly.entity_id
_entity_poly.type
_entity_poly.pdbx_seq_one_letter_code
_entity_poly.pdbx_strand_id
1 'polypeptide(L)'
;MFYWVLPSRCGGSLVNNYFSFRPVNNADVLVELLAIFSECGVMPMLHVPGIARYVIDRELRPRLIVRIDDLSEATLMIGDLRVIKQLIGFTTRLRCRHGTCQFRGDLALLDITRFSMRLPIVIKVRINGKSLVL
;
A
#
# COMPACT_ATOMS: atom_id res chain seq x y z
N MET A 1 -10.09 -7.41 -3.83
CA MET A 1 -8.88 -7.92 -4.50
C MET A 1 -7.70 -7.69 -3.57
N PHE A 2 -6.90 -8.72 -3.31
CA PHE A 2 -5.74 -8.64 -2.43
C PHE A 2 -4.46 -8.45 -3.22
N TYR A 3 -3.44 -7.91 -2.57
CA TYR A 3 -2.15 -7.69 -3.20
C TYR A 3 -1.03 -8.26 -2.33
N TRP A 4 -0.13 -9.01 -2.95
CA TRP A 4 1.20 -9.20 -2.40
C TRP A 4 1.95 -7.89 -2.43
N VAL A 5 2.66 -7.61 -1.34
CA VAL A 5 3.63 -6.54 -1.29
C VAL A 5 5.03 -7.12 -1.30
N LEU A 6 5.79 -6.67 -2.28
CA LEU A 6 7.12 -7.10 -2.57
C LEU A 6 8.08 -5.90 -2.52
N PRO A 7 9.39 -6.13 -2.38
CA PRO A 7 10.39 -5.09 -2.65
C PRO A 7 10.19 -4.53 -4.06
N SER A 8 10.35 -3.22 -4.27
CA SER A 8 10.11 -2.56 -5.58
C SER A 8 10.80 -3.22 -6.77
N ARG A 9 11.99 -3.80 -6.57
CA ARG A 9 12.76 -4.52 -7.59
C ARG A 9 12.18 -5.88 -8.03
N CYS A 10 11.18 -6.40 -7.32
CA CYS A 10 10.56 -7.71 -7.57
C CYS A 10 9.38 -7.69 -8.54
N GLY A 11 9.20 -6.60 -9.28
CA GLY A 11 8.09 -6.47 -10.23
C GLY A 11 6.71 -6.43 -9.58
N GLY A 12 5.69 -6.10 -10.37
CA GLY A 12 4.33 -5.87 -9.91
C GLY A 12 3.64 -4.84 -10.79
N SER A 13 2.31 -4.72 -10.67
CA SER A 13 1.53 -3.84 -11.53
C SER A 13 1.39 -2.42 -10.97
N LEU A 14 1.58 -2.25 -9.67
CA LEU A 14 1.63 -0.95 -9.00
C LEU A 14 2.97 -0.84 -8.28
N VAL A 15 3.84 0.04 -8.74
CA VAL A 15 5.20 0.16 -8.22
C VAL A 15 5.41 1.57 -7.68
N ASN A 16 6.07 1.65 -6.53
CA ASN A 16 6.63 2.88 -6.00
C ASN A 16 8.11 2.67 -5.64
N ASN A 17 8.76 3.71 -5.11
CA ASN A 17 10.19 3.67 -4.79
C ASN A 17 10.59 2.58 -3.78
N TYR A 18 9.65 2.07 -2.97
CA TYR A 18 9.91 1.15 -1.87
C TYR A 18 9.33 -0.24 -2.14
N PHE A 19 8.11 -0.30 -2.67
CA PHE A 19 7.34 -1.53 -2.82
C PHE A 19 6.77 -1.66 -4.21
N SER A 20 6.57 -2.91 -4.61
CA SER A 20 5.68 -3.29 -5.70
C SER A 20 4.51 -4.10 -5.17
N PHE A 21 3.36 -3.92 -5.80
CA PHE A 21 2.15 -4.65 -5.47
C PHE A 21 1.76 -5.55 -6.63
N ARG A 22 1.60 -6.83 -6.33
CA ARG A 22 1.20 -7.87 -7.28
C ARG A 22 -0.15 -8.42 -6.84
N PRO A 23 -1.19 -8.44 -7.68
CA PRO A 23 -2.45 -9.07 -7.35
C PRO A 23 -2.26 -10.51 -6.88
N VAL A 24 -2.96 -10.92 -5.84
CA VAL A 24 -2.97 -12.32 -5.40
C VAL A 24 -3.81 -13.13 -6.39
N ASN A 25 -3.26 -14.25 -6.87
CA ASN A 25 -4.04 -15.25 -7.58
C ASN A 25 -4.68 -16.22 -6.58
N ASN A 26 -5.98 -16.10 -6.37
CA ASN A 26 -6.71 -16.91 -5.40
C ASN A 26 -6.78 -18.41 -5.75
N ALA A 27 -6.46 -18.81 -6.99
CA ALA A 27 -6.50 -20.21 -7.39
C ALA A 27 -5.42 -21.05 -6.69
N ASP A 28 -4.21 -20.48 -6.48
CA ASP A 28 -3.06 -21.22 -5.94
C ASP A 28 -2.11 -20.31 -5.12
N VAL A 29 -2.61 -19.83 -3.98
CA VAL A 29 -1.89 -18.90 -3.07
C VAL A 29 -0.54 -19.46 -2.60
N LEU A 30 -0.47 -20.77 -2.27
CA LEU A 30 0.76 -21.38 -1.76
C LEU A 30 1.85 -21.47 -2.82
N VAL A 31 1.49 -21.83 -4.06
CA VAL A 31 2.43 -21.88 -5.19
C VAL A 31 2.94 -20.47 -5.48
N GLU A 32 2.06 -19.48 -5.47
CA GLU A 32 2.45 -18.08 -5.67
C GLU A 32 3.42 -17.58 -4.59
N LEU A 33 3.18 -17.94 -3.32
CA LEU A 33 4.09 -17.62 -2.21
C LEU A 33 5.49 -18.20 -2.40
N LEU A 34 5.58 -19.48 -2.78
CA LEU A 34 6.86 -20.14 -3.03
C LEU A 34 7.58 -19.55 -4.24
N ALA A 35 6.84 -19.23 -5.31
CA ALA A 35 7.38 -18.59 -6.50
C ALA A 35 7.96 -17.20 -6.17
N ILE A 36 7.20 -16.39 -5.42
CA ILE A 36 7.67 -15.08 -4.94
C ILE A 36 8.91 -15.23 -4.07
N PHE A 37 8.92 -16.17 -3.13
CA PHE A 37 10.08 -16.37 -2.26
C PHE A 37 11.34 -16.76 -3.07
N SER A 38 11.18 -17.61 -4.08
CA SER A 38 12.25 -17.98 -5.01
C SER A 38 12.74 -16.79 -5.85
N GLU A 39 11.82 -15.94 -6.34
CA GLU A 39 12.11 -14.76 -7.16
C GLU A 39 12.79 -13.63 -6.35
N CYS A 40 12.32 -13.40 -5.11
CA CYS A 40 12.64 -12.21 -4.32
C CYS A 40 13.57 -12.45 -3.13
N GLY A 41 13.74 -13.71 -2.73
CA GLY A 41 14.46 -14.10 -1.52
C GLY A 41 13.81 -13.64 -0.21
N VAL A 42 12.55 -13.17 -0.26
CA VAL A 42 11.82 -12.66 0.91
C VAL A 42 10.37 -13.13 0.86
N MET A 43 9.79 -13.39 2.04
CA MET A 43 8.35 -13.65 2.14
C MET A 43 7.58 -12.35 1.89
N PRO A 44 6.53 -12.38 1.04
CA PRO A 44 5.72 -11.20 0.79
C PRO A 44 4.89 -10.82 2.00
N MET A 45 4.51 -9.55 2.06
CA MET A 45 3.39 -9.11 2.92
C MET A 45 2.09 -9.21 2.14
N LEU A 46 0.97 -9.32 2.83
CA LEU A 46 -0.37 -9.26 2.25
C LEU A 46 -0.98 -7.88 2.52
N HIS A 47 -1.48 -7.22 1.49
CA HIS A 47 -2.20 -5.96 1.57
C HIS A 47 -3.64 -6.14 1.11
N VAL A 48 -4.57 -5.72 1.97
CA VAL A 48 -5.99 -5.68 1.66
C VAL A 48 -6.38 -4.20 1.58
N PRO A 49 -6.63 -3.66 0.36
CA PRO A 49 -6.90 -2.25 0.17
C PRO A 49 -8.01 -1.74 1.06
N GLY A 50 -7.73 -0.66 1.78
CA GLY A 50 -8.63 0.00 2.71
C GLY A 50 -8.91 -0.74 4.01
N ILE A 51 -8.39 -1.95 4.21
CA ILE A 51 -8.65 -2.75 5.40
C ILE A 51 -7.40 -2.84 6.26
N ALA A 52 -6.36 -3.52 5.77
CA ALA A 52 -5.21 -3.86 6.60
C ALA A 52 -4.01 -4.33 5.80
N ARG A 53 -2.86 -4.35 6.48
CA ARG A 53 -1.64 -5.00 6.01
C ARG A 53 -1.19 -6.06 6.99
N TYR A 54 -0.72 -7.17 6.45
CA TYR A 54 -0.27 -8.34 7.19
C TYR A 54 1.13 -8.75 6.75
N VAL A 55 1.94 -9.21 7.70
CA VAL A 55 3.16 -9.97 7.40
C VAL A 55 2.81 -11.45 7.44
N ILE A 56 3.41 -12.26 6.57
CA ILE A 56 3.33 -13.71 6.67
C ILE A 56 4.51 -14.19 7.49
N ASP A 57 4.24 -14.90 8.58
CA ASP A 57 5.27 -15.45 9.45
C ASP A 57 5.86 -16.77 8.93
N ARG A 58 6.78 -17.36 9.69
CA ARG A 58 7.45 -18.61 9.31
C ARG A 58 6.53 -19.82 9.31
N GLU A 59 5.39 -19.74 9.99
CA GLU A 59 4.36 -20.78 10.03
C GLU A 59 3.30 -20.56 8.93
N LEU A 60 3.57 -19.64 8.00
CA LEU A 60 2.67 -19.22 6.92
C LEU A 60 1.36 -18.58 7.43
N ARG A 61 1.37 -18.01 8.63
CA ARG A 61 0.20 -17.36 9.22
C ARG A 61 0.24 -15.84 8.97
N PRO A 62 -0.90 -15.23 8.59
CA PRO A 62 -0.97 -13.79 8.45
C PRO A 62 -1.02 -13.13 9.83
N ARG A 63 -0.07 -12.23 10.10
CA ARG A 63 -0.04 -11.41 11.30
C ARG A 63 -0.26 -9.95 10.95
N LEU A 64 -1.25 -9.33 11.59
CA LEU A 64 -1.60 -7.92 11.38
C LEU A 64 -0.41 -7.00 11.70
N ILE A 65 -0.09 -6.10 10.76
CA ILE A 65 0.86 -5.00 10.94
C ILE A 65 0.09 -3.71 11.27
N VAL A 66 -0.96 -3.43 10.50
CA VAL A 66 -1.75 -2.20 10.59
C VAL A 66 -3.17 -2.45 10.11
N ARG A 67 -4.13 -1.86 10.81
CA ARG A 67 -5.50 -1.62 10.33
C ARG A 67 -5.57 -0.23 9.72
N ILE A 68 -6.02 -0.13 8.47
CA ILE A 68 -6.05 1.11 7.69
C ILE A 68 -7.35 1.87 7.98
N ASP A 69 -8.43 1.14 8.26
CA ASP A 69 -9.74 1.68 8.65
C ASP A 69 -9.73 2.41 9.99
N ASP A 70 -8.75 2.13 10.86
CA ASP A 70 -8.53 2.84 12.12
C ASP A 70 -7.69 4.13 11.97
N LEU A 71 -7.17 4.41 10.77
CA LEU A 71 -6.29 5.55 10.53
C LEU A 71 -7.04 6.68 9.84
N SER A 72 -6.77 7.92 10.27
CA SER A 72 -7.36 9.12 9.66
C SER A 72 -6.35 10.14 9.16
N GLU A 73 -5.05 9.91 9.38
CA GLU A 73 -3.99 10.86 9.03
C GLU A 73 -2.83 10.15 8.33
N ALA A 74 -2.41 10.70 7.19
CA ALA A 74 -1.23 10.22 6.47
C ALA A 74 -0.46 11.36 5.83
N THR A 75 0.80 11.10 5.53
CA THR A 75 1.61 11.89 4.63
C THR A 75 1.64 11.21 3.27
N LEU A 76 1.19 11.91 2.24
CA LEU A 76 1.22 11.47 0.86
C LEU A 76 2.44 12.07 0.16
N MET A 77 3.18 11.24 -0.56
CA MET A 77 4.16 11.70 -1.53
C MET A 77 3.58 11.48 -2.92
N ILE A 78 3.41 12.58 -3.66
CA ILE A 78 2.81 12.59 -5.00
C ILE A 78 3.94 12.88 -5.99
N GLY A 79 4.36 11.86 -6.74
CA GLY A 79 5.45 12.00 -7.71
C GLY A 79 5.09 12.83 -8.95
N ASP A 80 3.81 12.90 -9.31
CA ASP A 80 3.31 13.68 -10.44
C ASP A 80 2.08 14.50 -10.00
N LEU A 81 2.19 15.84 -10.05
CA LEU A 81 1.11 16.76 -9.67
C LEU A 81 -0.17 16.56 -10.49
N ARG A 82 -0.10 15.96 -11.68
CA ARG A 82 -1.29 15.61 -12.48
C ARG A 82 -2.21 14.62 -11.75
N VAL A 83 -1.66 13.81 -10.84
CA VAL A 83 -2.41 12.87 -9.99
C VAL A 83 -3.32 13.58 -9.00
N ILE A 84 -3.03 14.83 -8.63
CA ILE A 84 -3.91 15.62 -7.73
C ILE A 84 -5.30 15.79 -8.34
N LYS A 85 -5.41 15.92 -9.67
CA LYS A 85 -6.71 15.99 -10.36
C LYS A 85 -7.52 14.69 -10.23
N GLN A 86 -6.85 13.56 -10.02
CA GLN A 86 -7.53 12.28 -9.79
C GLN A 86 -7.93 12.12 -8.31
N LEU A 87 -7.41 12.98 -7.43
CA LEU A 87 -7.75 13.06 -6.01
C LEU A 87 -8.77 14.17 -5.69
N ILE A 88 -9.54 14.67 -6.67
CA ILE A 88 -10.49 15.79 -6.48
C ILE A 88 -11.45 15.56 -5.31
N GLY A 89 -11.95 14.33 -5.10
CA GLY A 89 -12.80 13.98 -3.96
C GLY A 89 -12.12 14.09 -2.59
N PHE A 90 -10.79 14.26 -2.57
CA PHE A 90 -9.95 14.34 -1.38
C PHE A 90 -9.19 15.67 -1.27
N THR A 91 -9.28 16.58 -2.24
CA THR A 91 -8.44 17.80 -2.28
C THR A 91 -8.67 18.70 -1.06
N THR A 92 -9.90 18.79 -0.56
CA THR A 92 -10.23 19.56 0.67
C THR A 92 -9.60 18.97 1.93
N ARG A 93 -9.16 17.71 1.87
CA ARG A 93 -8.50 16.97 2.94
C ARG A 93 -6.98 16.99 2.82
N LEU A 94 -6.44 17.64 1.79
CA LEU A 94 -5.01 17.69 1.49
C LEU A 94 -4.41 19.07 1.80
N ARG A 95 -3.32 19.08 2.56
CA ARG A 95 -2.47 20.25 2.76
C ARG A 95 -1.08 19.97 2.23
N CYS A 96 -0.76 20.52 1.05
CA CYS A 96 0.48 20.24 0.35
C CYS A 96 1.53 21.34 0.57
N ARG A 97 2.78 20.94 0.82
CA ARG A 97 3.95 21.84 0.90
C ARG A 97 5.17 21.12 0.31
N HIS A 98 5.83 21.72 -0.68
CA HIS A 98 7.04 21.18 -1.31
C HIS A 98 6.92 19.71 -1.78
N GLY A 99 5.84 19.35 -2.50
CA GLY A 99 5.66 17.99 -3.06
C GLY A 99 5.24 16.91 -2.05
N THR A 100 5.03 17.28 -0.78
CA THR A 100 4.49 16.41 0.27
C THR A 100 3.13 16.93 0.69
N CYS A 101 2.13 16.06 0.80
CA CYS A 101 0.78 16.44 1.22
C CYS A 101 0.39 15.74 2.51
N GLN A 102 -0.04 16.50 3.51
CA GLN A 102 -0.72 15.94 4.67
C GLN A 102 -2.17 15.68 4.28
N PHE A 103 -2.62 14.45 4.51
CA PHE A 103 -3.99 14.02 4.32
C PHE A 103 -4.65 13.80 5.68
N ARG A 104 -5.87 14.31 5.85
CA ARG A 104 -6.72 14.04 7.02
C ARG A 104 -8.15 13.68 6.60
N GLY A 105 -8.56 12.45 6.85
CA GLY A 105 -9.88 11.93 6.52
C GLY A 105 -9.88 10.41 6.41
N ASP A 106 -10.83 9.86 5.66
CA ASP A 106 -10.95 8.42 5.44
C ASP A 106 -9.78 7.86 4.62
N LEU A 107 -8.80 7.23 5.30
CA LEU A 107 -7.65 6.59 4.66
C LEU A 107 -8.00 5.27 4.00
N ALA A 108 -9.02 4.57 4.48
CA ALA A 108 -9.48 3.34 3.87
C ALA A 108 -9.95 3.61 2.44
N LEU A 109 -10.77 4.65 2.28
CA LEU A 109 -11.25 5.09 0.98
C LEU A 109 -10.11 5.56 0.07
N LEU A 110 -9.16 6.35 0.59
CA LEU A 110 -8.00 6.80 -0.20
C LEU A 110 -7.16 5.63 -0.71
N ASP A 111 -6.92 4.62 0.14
CA ASP A 111 -6.18 3.43 -0.22
C ASP A 111 -6.93 2.58 -1.26
N ILE A 112 -8.24 2.39 -1.11
CA ILE A 112 -9.08 1.73 -2.12
C ILE A 112 -8.98 2.47 -3.47
N THR A 113 -9.13 3.80 -3.47
CA THR A 113 -9.03 4.62 -4.68
C THR A 113 -7.65 4.49 -5.32
N ARG A 114 -6.57 4.50 -4.51
CA ARG A 114 -5.19 4.32 -4.99
C ARG A 114 -5.06 3.06 -5.83
N PHE A 115 -5.53 1.92 -5.34
CA PHE A 115 -5.42 0.65 -6.06
C PHE A 115 -6.37 0.59 -7.26
N SER A 116 -7.62 1.02 -7.09
CA SER A 116 -8.64 1.00 -8.14
C SER A 116 -8.22 1.82 -9.36
N MET A 117 -7.70 3.03 -9.13
CA MET A 117 -7.27 3.94 -10.20
C MET A 117 -5.78 3.83 -10.54
N ARG A 118 -5.05 2.90 -9.92
CA ARG A 118 -3.60 2.72 -10.08
C ARG A 118 -2.80 4.01 -9.88
N LEU A 119 -3.17 4.78 -8.86
CA LEU A 119 -2.55 6.08 -8.57
C LEU A 119 -1.10 5.87 -8.08
N PRO A 120 -0.09 6.53 -8.67
CA PRO A 120 1.30 6.43 -8.23
C PRO A 120 1.56 7.32 -7.01
N ILE A 121 0.82 7.07 -5.92
CA ILE A 121 0.95 7.78 -4.65
C ILE A 121 1.52 6.88 -3.57
N VAL A 122 2.46 7.43 -2.79
CA VAL A 122 3.02 6.75 -1.61
C VAL A 122 2.30 7.29 -0.38
N ILE A 123 1.63 6.40 0.35
CA ILE A 123 0.93 6.74 1.59
C ILE A 123 1.85 6.37 2.75
N LYS A 124 2.24 7.34 3.58
CA LYS A 124 3.04 7.13 4.79
C LYS A 124 2.19 7.42 6.01
N VAL A 125 2.04 6.45 6.90
CA VAL A 125 1.29 6.58 8.15
C VAL A 125 2.25 6.49 9.33
N ARG A 126 1.89 7.11 10.46
CA ARG A 126 2.65 7.01 11.70
C ARG A 126 1.87 6.18 12.72
N ILE A 127 2.45 5.09 13.18
CA ILE A 127 1.82 4.12 14.08
C ILE A 127 2.79 3.87 15.23
N ASN A 128 2.37 4.12 16.47
CA ASN A 128 3.20 3.93 17.68
C ASN A 128 4.60 4.56 17.56
N GLY A 129 4.66 5.78 17.01
CA GLY A 129 5.91 6.52 16.81
C GLY A 129 6.76 6.08 15.61
N LYS A 130 6.39 5.01 14.90
CA LYS A 130 7.10 4.49 13.72
C LYS A 130 6.39 4.89 12.43
N SER A 131 7.16 5.15 11.38
CA SER A 131 6.62 5.41 10.04
C SER A 131 6.46 4.10 9.27
N LEU A 132 5.28 3.90 8.71
CA LEU A 132 4.97 2.77 7.83
C LEU A 132 4.55 3.32 6.47
N VAL A 133 5.15 2.81 5.41
CA VAL A 133 4.74 3.11 4.04
C VAL A 133 3.71 2.07 3.63
N LEU A 134 2.48 2.46 3.28
CA LEU A 134 1.40 1.60 2.78
C LEU A 134 1.51 1.33 1.28
#